data_AF-A0A6A4I8F7-F1
#
_entry.id   AF-A0A6A4I8F7-F1
#
_cell.length_a   1.000
_cell.length_b   1.000
_cell.length_c   1.000
_cell.angle_alpha   90.00
_cell.angle_beta   90.00
_cell.angle_gamma   90.00
#
_symmetry.space_group_name_H-M   'P 1'
#
loop_
_entity.id
_entity.type
_entity.pdbx_description
1 polymer ?
#
loop_
_entity_poly.entity_id
_entity_poly.type
_entity_poly.pdbx_seq_one_letter_code
_entity_poly.pdbx_strand_id
1 'polypeptide(L)'
;MVPRAQKEHPTQYGIDTVTFSSWGTYIGQLSTHNFESDWRSRVTLGGGTQVMQGWQVVKNTYFQHQHKYFGHGRYDNIYGWQPTPGMPKLSLLVFLDGEAADMDEFELELLGETWAYVTVALVGMESHAIELERVAKFNPHVGFYDVHGRVCERMLVEDILSSVYPIDPPTYEEILKPEYDLPPEDLPAY
;
A
#
# COMPACT_ATOMS: atom_id res chain seq x y z
N MET A 1 16.63 11.38 3.33
CA MET A 1 16.20 10.07 3.85
C MET A 1 16.35 9.07 2.71
N VAL A 2 17.04 7.95 2.91
CA VAL A 2 17.16 6.89 1.87
C VAL A 2 16.02 5.89 2.12
N PRO A 3 15.11 5.65 1.15
CA PRO A 3 14.06 4.66 1.29
C PRO A 3 14.62 3.30 1.75
N ARG A 4 13.92 2.59 2.64
CA ARG A 4 14.40 1.31 3.22
C ARG A 4 14.73 0.27 2.15
N ALA A 5 13.92 0.18 1.10
CA ALA A 5 14.18 -0.67 -0.07
C ALA A 5 15.56 -0.40 -0.71
N GLN A 6 16.01 0.86 -0.74
CA GLN A 6 17.32 1.24 -1.29
C GLN A 6 18.49 0.94 -0.34
N LYS A 7 18.23 0.74 0.96
CA LYS A 7 19.25 0.24 1.90
C LYS A 7 19.47 -1.28 1.78
N GLU A 8 18.39 -2.03 1.57
CA GLU A 8 18.43 -3.50 1.43
C GLU A 8 18.77 -3.94 0.00
N HIS A 9 18.40 -3.13 -0.99
CA HIS A 9 18.68 -3.33 -2.40
C HIS A 9 19.37 -2.07 -2.97
N PRO A 10 20.70 -1.93 -2.81
CA PRO A 10 21.43 -0.73 -3.21
C PRO A 10 21.39 -0.43 -4.72
N THR A 11 21.02 -1.42 -5.53
CA THR A 11 20.82 -1.28 -6.99
C THR A 11 19.41 -0.84 -7.36
N GLN A 12 18.47 -0.82 -6.41
CA GLN A 12 17.08 -0.46 -6.61
C GLN A 12 16.93 1.05 -6.37
N TYR A 13 16.56 1.79 -7.42
CA TYR A 13 16.49 3.24 -7.40
C TYR A 13 15.06 3.68 -7.71
N GLY A 14 14.37 4.20 -6.69
CA GLY A 14 12.99 4.68 -6.82
C GLY A 14 11.99 3.82 -6.05
N ILE A 15 10.71 4.14 -6.23
CA ILE A 15 9.56 3.53 -5.56
C ILE A 15 8.76 2.78 -6.62
N ASP A 16 8.52 1.49 -6.39
CA ASP A 16 7.62 0.70 -7.23
C ASP A 16 6.24 1.36 -7.27
N THR A 17 5.79 1.72 -8.47
CA THR A 17 4.58 2.51 -8.65
C THR A 17 3.58 1.76 -9.52
N VAL A 18 2.34 1.73 -9.05
CA VAL A 18 1.17 1.23 -9.79
C VAL A 18 0.21 2.39 -9.97
N THR A 19 -0.25 2.59 -11.19
CA THR A 19 -1.36 3.51 -11.53
C THR A 19 -2.61 2.69 -11.77
N PHE A 20 -3.77 3.22 -11.42
CA PHE A 20 -5.03 2.56 -11.68
C PHE A 20 -6.08 3.57 -12.16
N SER A 21 -6.94 3.11 -13.06
CA SER A 21 -8.22 3.73 -13.37
C SER A 21 -9.23 2.61 -13.58
N SER A 22 -9.63 2.32 -14.82
CA SER A 22 -10.45 1.14 -15.14
C SER A 22 -9.65 -0.15 -15.10
N TRP A 23 -8.31 -0.05 -15.10
CA TRP A 23 -7.37 -1.16 -15.01
C TRP A 23 -6.17 -0.73 -14.18
N GLY A 24 -5.53 -1.68 -13.49
CA GLY A 24 -4.26 -1.46 -12.79
C GLY A 24 -3.09 -1.67 -13.74
N THR A 25 -2.06 -0.83 -13.65
CA THR A 25 -0.83 -0.94 -14.45
C THR A 25 0.39 -0.65 -13.59
N TYR A 26 1.32 -1.60 -13.52
CA TYR A 26 2.64 -1.39 -12.92
C TYR A 26 3.52 -0.62 -13.89
N ILE A 27 3.95 0.59 -13.50
CA ILE A 27 4.73 1.48 -14.38
C ILE A 27 6.24 1.41 -14.11
N GLY A 28 6.67 0.62 -13.14
CA GLY A 28 8.06 0.48 -12.74
C GLY A 28 8.44 1.36 -11.55
N GLN A 29 9.73 1.63 -11.40
CA GLN A 29 10.27 2.39 -10.27
C GLN A 29 10.34 3.87 -10.60
N LEU A 30 9.55 4.68 -9.90
CA LEU A 30 9.65 6.13 -9.97
C LEU A 30 10.77 6.63 -9.07
N SER A 31 11.73 7.32 -9.65
CA SER A 31 12.85 7.97 -8.95
C SER A 31 12.90 9.44 -9.34
N THR A 32 13.64 10.24 -8.58
CA THR A 32 13.84 11.67 -8.89
C THR A 32 14.47 11.91 -10.27
N HIS A 33 15.20 10.93 -10.82
CA HIS A 33 15.88 11.07 -12.11
C HIS A 33 14.95 10.83 -13.31
N ASN A 34 14.04 9.85 -13.21
CA ASN A 34 13.11 9.48 -14.28
C ASN A 34 11.69 10.01 -14.08
N PHE A 35 11.40 10.66 -12.94
CA PHE A 35 10.05 11.11 -12.58
C PHE A 35 9.35 11.88 -13.70
N GLU A 36 9.95 12.96 -14.22
CA GLU A 36 9.30 13.81 -15.21
C GLU A 36 8.97 13.07 -16.52
N SER A 37 9.88 12.17 -16.94
CA SER A 37 9.70 11.37 -18.14
C SER A 37 8.62 10.31 -17.93
N ASP A 38 8.69 9.55 -16.84
CA ASP A 38 7.76 8.45 -16.57
C ASP A 38 6.37 8.97 -16.20
N TRP A 39 6.27 10.08 -15.48
CA TRP A 39 5.00 10.76 -15.21
C TRP A 39 4.29 11.14 -16.50
N ARG A 40 4.97 11.83 -17.42
CA ARG A 40 4.34 12.29 -18.68
C ARG A 40 4.05 11.16 -19.67
N SER A 41 4.81 10.07 -19.65
CA SER A 41 4.71 9.01 -20.65
C SER A 41 3.93 7.78 -20.20
N ARG A 42 3.86 7.51 -18.89
CA ARG A 42 3.25 6.29 -18.33
C ARG A 42 2.00 6.56 -17.50
N VAL A 43 1.81 7.79 -17.00
CA VAL A 43 0.60 8.16 -16.26
C VAL A 43 -0.42 8.72 -17.24
N THR A 44 -1.44 7.93 -17.56
CA THR A 44 -2.58 8.37 -18.35
C THR A 44 -3.77 8.66 -17.45
N LEU A 45 -4.28 9.89 -17.49
CA LEU A 45 -5.48 10.29 -16.74
C LEU A 45 -6.74 9.99 -17.58
N GLY A 46 -7.65 9.19 -17.03
CA GLY A 46 -8.95 8.87 -17.64
C GLY A 46 -9.44 7.46 -17.36
N GLY A 47 -10.75 7.25 -17.45
CA GLY A 47 -11.44 6.01 -17.08
C GLY A 47 -12.24 6.18 -15.77
N GLY A 48 -13.03 5.17 -15.40
CA GLY A 48 -13.59 5.09 -14.04
C GLY A 48 -12.48 4.77 -13.02
N THR A 49 -12.74 5.02 -11.74
CA THR A 49 -11.80 4.70 -10.65
C THR A 49 -12.13 3.31 -10.09
N GLN A 50 -11.23 2.34 -10.33
CA GLN A 50 -11.28 0.99 -9.76
C GLN A 50 -10.01 0.71 -8.94
N VAL A 51 -10.11 0.84 -7.63
CA VAL A 51 -9.00 0.69 -6.68
C VAL A 51 -8.56 -0.76 -6.57
N MET A 52 -9.50 -1.71 -6.67
CA MET A 52 -9.20 -3.14 -6.58
C MET A 52 -8.29 -3.60 -7.70
N GLN A 53 -8.44 -3.05 -8.89
CA GLN A 53 -7.54 -3.37 -10.01
C GLN A 53 -6.10 -2.96 -9.71
N GLY A 54 -5.90 -1.79 -9.09
CA GLY A 54 -4.60 -1.33 -8.62
C GLY A 54 -4.04 -2.25 -7.53
N TRP A 55 -4.86 -2.55 -6.51
CA TRP A 55 -4.50 -3.42 -5.40
C TRP A 55 -4.05 -4.82 -5.87
N GLN A 56 -4.81 -5.45 -6.76
CA GLN A 56 -4.46 -6.77 -7.30
C GLN A 56 -3.14 -6.76 -8.08
N VAL A 57 -2.82 -5.67 -8.80
CA VAL A 57 -1.52 -5.52 -9.48
C VAL A 57 -0.39 -5.38 -8.46
N VAL A 58 -0.57 -4.59 -7.40
CA VAL A 58 0.41 -4.46 -6.31
C VAL A 58 0.66 -5.81 -5.65
N LYS A 59 -0.39 -6.51 -5.23
CA LYS A 59 -0.33 -7.84 -4.61
C LYS A 59 0.42 -8.82 -5.50
N ASN A 60 0.01 -8.96 -6.76
CA ASN A 60 0.67 -9.88 -7.69
C ASN A 60 2.14 -9.53 -7.91
N THR A 61 2.47 -8.26 -8.12
CA THR A 61 3.85 -7.82 -8.37
C THR A 61 4.73 -8.10 -7.16
N TYR A 62 4.25 -7.76 -5.96
CA TYR A 62 4.97 -7.98 -4.71
C TYR A 62 5.22 -9.46 -4.46
N PHE A 63 4.18 -10.28 -4.51
CA PHE A 63 4.30 -11.72 -4.24
C PHE A 63 5.14 -12.44 -5.29
N GLN A 64 5.00 -12.12 -6.58
CA GLN A 64 5.83 -12.71 -7.62
C GLN A 64 7.32 -12.36 -7.41
N HIS A 65 7.61 -11.13 -7.00
CA HIS A 65 8.96 -10.71 -6.67
C HIS A 65 9.50 -11.48 -5.47
N GLN A 66 8.75 -11.52 -4.36
CA GLN A 66 9.12 -12.24 -3.14
C GLN A 66 9.35 -13.73 -3.39
N HIS A 67 8.49 -14.35 -4.18
CA HIS A 67 8.58 -15.76 -4.54
C HIS A 67 9.81 -16.06 -5.39
N LYS A 68 10.05 -15.24 -6.42
CA LYS A 68 11.13 -15.47 -7.37
C LYS A 68 12.52 -15.28 -6.77
N TYR A 69 12.69 -14.28 -5.91
CA TYR A 69 14.02 -13.88 -5.42
C TYR A 69 14.35 -14.37 -4.01
N PHE A 70 13.34 -14.56 -3.17
CA PHE A 70 13.54 -14.88 -1.75
C PHE A 70 12.83 -16.16 -1.31
N GLY A 71 12.05 -16.80 -2.18
CA GLY A 71 11.31 -18.02 -1.86
C GLY A 71 10.13 -17.81 -0.90
N HIS A 72 9.67 -16.57 -0.75
CA HIS A 72 8.53 -16.21 0.09
C HIS A 72 7.23 -16.10 -0.72
N GLY A 73 6.10 -16.30 -0.06
CA GLY A 73 4.80 -16.28 -0.73
C GLY A 73 4.51 -17.57 -1.50
N ARG A 74 3.31 -18.10 -1.32
CA ARG A 74 2.83 -19.32 -1.98
C ARG A 74 1.60 -18.98 -2.81
N TYR A 75 1.59 -19.37 -4.07
CA TYR A 75 0.40 -19.28 -4.89
C TYR A 75 -0.49 -20.51 -4.69
N ASP A 76 -1.75 -20.28 -4.37
CA ASP A 76 -2.81 -21.28 -4.33
C ASP A 76 -3.80 -21.02 -5.46
N ASN A 77 -4.25 -22.09 -6.13
CA ASN A 77 -5.13 -21.97 -7.30
C ASN A 77 -6.56 -21.47 -6.94
N ILE A 78 -6.96 -21.58 -5.68
CA ILE A 78 -8.28 -21.19 -5.19
C ILE A 78 -8.18 -19.87 -4.43
N TYR A 79 -7.17 -19.73 -3.57
CA TYR A 79 -7.03 -18.58 -2.66
C TYR A 79 -6.03 -17.52 -3.14
N GLY A 80 -5.39 -17.72 -4.30
CA GLY A 80 -4.40 -16.78 -4.83
C GLY A 80 -3.10 -16.76 -4.03
N TRP A 81 -2.43 -15.60 -4.00
CA TRP A 81 -1.18 -15.43 -3.26
C TRP A 81 -1.40 -15.40 -1.75
N GLN A 82 -0.61 -16.21 -1.04
CA GLN A 82 -0.65 -16.35 0.41
C GLN A 82 0.72 -16.02 1.02
N PRO A 83 0.80 -15.20 2.08
CA PRO A 83 2.05 -14.89 2.76
C PRO A 83 2.64 -16.14 3.41
N THR A 84 3.97 -16.24 3.43
CA THR A 84 4.69 -17.26 4.20
C THR A 84 5.25 -16.67 5.49
N PRO A 85 5.45 -17.47 6.56
CA PRO A 85 6.07 -16.97 7.78
C PRO A 85 7.43 -16.32 7.50
N GLY A 86 7.67 -15.15 8.10
CA GLY A 86 8.89 -14.39 7.89
C GLY A 86 9.01 -13.77 6.49
N MET A 87 7.90 -13.64 5.75
CA MET A 87 7.88 -12.79 4.56
C MET A 87 7.96 -11.32 4.97
N PRO A 88 8.82 -10.51 4.33
CA PRO A 88 8.83 -9.07 4.58
C PRO A 88 7.44 -8.46 4.36
N LYS A 89 7.02 -7.55 5.25
CA LYS A 89 5.74 -6.87 5.13
C LYS A 89 5.82 -5.77 4.06
N LEU A 90 4.79 -5.67 3.22
CA LEU A 90 4.69 -4.61 2.23
C LEU A 90 4.40 -3.27 2.92
N SER A 91 5.04 -2.19 2.50
CA SER A 91 4.64 -0.82 2.87
C SER A 91 4.09 -0.14 1.61
N LEU A 92 2.82 0.24 1.64
CA LEU A 92 2.08 0.79 0.51
C LEU A 92 1.53 2.16 0.86
N LEU A 93 1.74 3.14 -0.02
CA LEU A 93 1.07 4.44 0.02
C LEU A 93 0.07 4.51 -1.13
N VAL A 94 -1.20 4.74 -0.82
CA VAL A 94 -2.30 4.84 -1.79
C VAL A 94 -2.85 6.25 -1.80
N PHE A 95 -2.95 6.86 -2.98
CA PHE A 95 -3.65 8.14 -3.17
C PHE A 95 -5.00 7.88 -3.84
N LEU A 96 -6.07 8.40 -3.25
CA LEU A 96 -7.44 8.23 -3.70
C LEU A 96 -8.11 9.60 -3.83
N ASP A 97 -9.05 9.76 -4.76
CA ASP A 97 -9.89 10.97 -4.91
C ASP A 97 -11.29 10.82 -4.30
N GLY A 98 -11.65 9.61 -3.87
CA GLY A 98 -12.88 9.29 -3.14
C GLY A 98 -14.04 8.79 -3.98
N GLU A 99 -13.88 8.69 -5.30
CA GLU A 99 -14.93 8.25 -6.24
C GLU A 99 -14.61 6.87 -6.86
N ALA A 100 -14.24 5.89 -6.03
CA ALA A 100 -14.01 4.52 -6.50
C ALA A 100 -15.28 3.68 -6.45
N ALA A 101 -15.60 2.99 -7.55
CA ALA A 101 -16.80 2.15 -7.64
C ALA A 101 -16.71 0.86 -6.80
N ASP A 102 -15.49 0.47 -6.43
CA ASP A 102 -15.12 -0.75 -5.73
C ASP A 102 -14.46 -0.44 -4.37
N MET A 103 -14.72 0.74 -3.80
CA MET A 103 -14.13 1.15 -2.51
C MET A 103 -14.51 0.20 -1.38
N ASP A 104 -15.80 -0.17 -1.28
CA ASP A 104 -16.29 -1.08 -0.24
C ASP A 104 -15.57 -2.44 -0.26
N GLU A 105 -15.25 -2.95 -1.45
CA GLU A 105 -14.51 -4.21 -1.62
C GLU A 105 -13.06 -4.06 -1.16
N PHE A 106 -12.44 -2.92 -1.49
CA PHE A 106 -11.08 -2.59 -1.07
C PHE A 106 -10.96 -2.45 0.45
N GLU A 107 -11.90 -1.74 1.08
CA GLU A 107 -11.97 -1.60 2.54
C GLU A 107 -12.10 -2.96 3.24
N LEU A 108 -12.95 -3.84 2.71
CA LEU A 108 -13.11 -5.20 3.23
C LEU A 108 -11.84 -6.04 3.06
N GLU A 109 -11.14 -5.93 1.93
CA GLU A 109 -9.87 -6.63 1.75
C GLU A 109 -8.82 -6.11 2.73
N LEU A 110 -8.71 -4.78 2.94
CA LEU A 110 -7.78 -4.18 3.90
C LEU A 110 -8.00 -4.65 5.35
N LEU A 111 -9.22 -4.98 5.75
CA LEU A 111 -9.49 -5.53 7.09
C LEU A 111 -8.89 -6.93 7.28
N GLY A 112 -8.76 -7.71 6.20
CA GLY A 112 -8.26 -9.09 6.26
C GLY A 112 -6.75 -9.23 6.09
N GLU A 113 -6.05 -8.17 5.67
CA GLU A 113 -4.66 -8.26 5.26
C GLU A 113 -3.70 -7.92 6.40
N THR A 114 -2.94 -8.92 6.85
CA THR A 114 -1.97 -8.79 7.95
C THR A 114 -0.52 -8.63 7.47
N TRP A 115 -0.25 -8.88 6.19
CA TRP A 115 1.10 -8.88 5.59
C TRP A 115 1.49 -7.53 4.95
N ALA A 116 0.59 -6.54 4.95
CA ALA A 116 0.82 -5.23 4.35
C ALA A 116 0.47 -4.11 5.33
N TYR A 117 1.33 -3.10 5.41
CA TYR A 117 1.04 -1.79 5.98
C TYR A 117 0.59 -0.86 4.85
N VAL A 118 -0.63 -0.35 4.95
CA VAL A 118 -1.24 0.46 3.90
C VAL A 118 -1.59 1.84 4.46
N THR A 119 -0.93 2.87 3.94
CA THR A 119 -1.27 4.26 4.22
C THR A 119 -2.14 4.79 3.09
N VAL A 120 -3.39 5.11 3.38
CA VAL A 120 -4.35 5.67 2.43
C VAL A 120 -4.44 7.17 2.65
N ALA A 121 -4.13 7.95 1.61
CA ALA A 121 -4.31 9.40 1.57
C ALA A 121 -5.47 9.72 0.62
N LEU A 122 -6.58 10.19 1.20
CA LEU A 122 -7.78 10.57 0.47
C LEU A 122 -7.76 12.07 0.16
N VAL A 123 -7.65 12.40 -1.13
CA VAL A 123 -7.53 13.76 -1.67
C VAL A 123 -8.72 14.02 -2.60
N GLY A 124 -9.87 14.41 -2.07
CA GLY A 124 -11.03 14.68 -2.95
C GLY A 124 -12.36 14.89 -2.25
N MET A 125 -13.38 14.07 -2.54
CA MET A 125 -14.70 14.17 -1.88
C MET A 125 -14.85 13.13 -0.76
N GLU A 126 -15.61 13.50 0.29
CA GLU A 126 -15.75 12.77 1.57
C GLU A 126 -16.49 11.41 1.51
N SER A 127 -16.94 10.94 0.34
CA SER A 127 -17.95 9.87 0.25
C SER A 127 -17.59 8.55 0.95
N HIS A 128 -16.29 8.27 1.16
CA HIS A 128 -15.79 7.04 1.80
C HIS A 128 -14.82 7.32 2.96
N ALA A 129 -14.72 8.58 3.41
CA ALA A 129 -13.75 8.97 4.44
C ALA A 129 -14.05 8.30 5.79
N ILE A 130 -15.34 8.18 6.14
CA ILE A 130 -15.78 7.64 7.43
C ILE A 130 -15.49 6.13 7.50
N GLU A 131 -15.72 5.41 6.42
CA GLU A 131 -15.51 3.98 6.32
C GLU A 131 -14.01 3.63 6.40
N LEU A 132 -13.17 4.32 5.63
CA LEU A 132 -11.71 4.16 5.70
C LEU A 132 -11.14 4.55 7.08
N GLU A 133 -11.67 5.60 7.72
CA GLU A 133 -11.28 5.95 9.09
C GLU A 133 -11.64 4.83 10.08
N ARG A 134 -12.77 4.13 9.89
CA ARG A 134 -13.12 2.95 10.70
C ARG A 134 -12.15 1.80 10.43
N VAL A 135 -11.84 1.49 9.16
CA VAL A 135 -10.87 0.44 8.82
C VAL A 135 -9.53 0.70 9.49
N ALA A 136 -9.02 1.94 9.43
CA ALA A 136 -7.77 2.33 10.08
C ALA A 136 -7.82 2.21 11.63
N LYS A 137 -8.99 2.39 12.25
CA LYS A 137 -9.17 2.17 13.70
C LYS A 137 -9.18 0.67 14.07
N PHE A 138 -9.66 -0.20 13.19
CA PHE A 138 -9.77 -1.63 13.45
C PHE A 138 -8.51 -2.41 13.04
N ASN A 139 -7.84 -2.02 11.96
CA ASN A 139 -6.60 -2.63 11.52
C ASN A 139 -5.42 -1.67 11.77
N PRO A 140 -4.54 -1.93 12.77
CA PRO A 140 -3.38 -1.09 13.05
C PRO A 140 -2.35 -1.04 11.91
N HIS A 141 -2.46 -1.91 10.90
CA HIS A 141 -1.63 -1.84 9.70
C HIS A 141 -2.13 -0.82 8.67
N VAL A 142 -3.33 -0.27 8.84
CA VAL A 142 -3.92 0.69 7.92
C VAL A 142 -3.83 2.09 8.53
N GLY A 143 -3.10 2.99 7.88
CA GLY A 143 -3.10 4.41 8.18
C GLY A 143 -4.07 5.13 7.25
N PHE A 144 -4.88 6.05 7.77
CA PHE A 144 -5.78 6.85 6.94
C PHE A 144 -5.54 8.35 7.18
N TYR A 145 -5.40 9.09 6.08
CA TYR A 145 -5.28 10.54 6.06
C TYR A 145 -6.36 11.13 5.18
N ASP A 146 -7.28 11.84 5.81
CA ASP A 146 -8.22 12.71 5.14
C ASP A 146 -7.52 14.03 4.76
N VAL A 147 -7.44 14.30 3.46
CA VAL A 147 -6.82 15.50 2.88
C VAL A 147 -7.89 16.39 2.25
N HIS A 148 -8.95 16.69 2.99
CA HIS A 148 -9.95 17.68 2.60
C HIS A 148 -9.61 19.09 3.11
N GLY A 149 -9.81 20.11 2.26
CA GLY A 149 -9.72 21.53 2.63
C GLY A 149 -8.31 22.14 2.61
N ARG A 150 -8.09 23.18 3.44
CA ARG A 150 -6.78 23.88 3.54
C ARG A 150 -5.89 23.18 4.56
N VAL A 151 -5.38 22.00 4.21
CA VAL A 151 -4.36 21.32 4.99
C VAL A 151 -2.99 21.93 4.66
N CYS A 152 -2.13 22.10 5.67
CA CYS A 152 -0.75 22.51 5.43
C CYS A 152 -0.02 21.36 4.71
N GLU A 153 0.25 21.52 3.41
CA GLU A 153 0.91 20.52 2.57
C GLU A 153 2.21 19.99 3.20
N ARG A 154 2.97 20.86 3.86
CA ARG A 154 4.21 20.45 4.54
C ARG A 154 3.96 19.50 5.70
N MET A 155 2.93 19.74 6.51
CA MET A 155 2.57 18.85 7.63
C MET A 155 2.05 17.51 7.10
N LEU A 156 1.20 17.55 6.06
CA LEU A 156 0.71 16.34 5.42
C LEU A 156 1.85 15.48 4.85
N VAL A 157 2.78 16.10 4.13
CA VAL A 157 3.94 15.40 3.56
C VAL A 157 4.82 14.83 4.67
N GLU A 158 5.04 15.58 5.76
CA GLU A 158 5.79 15.09 6.93
C GLU A 158 5.11 13.89 7.59
N ASP A 159 3.80 13.94 7.80
CA ASP A 159 3.03 12.88 8.43
C ASP A 159 2.95 11.62 7.55
N ILE A 160 2.68 11.79 6.24
CA ILE A 160 2.68 10.68 5.27
C ILE A 160 4.07 10.05 5.20
N LEU A 161 5.13 10.86 5.09
CA LEU A 161 6.50 10.34 5.04
C LEU A 161 6.89 9.67 6.36
N SER A 162 6.39 10.14 7.51
CA SER A 162 6.62 9.50 8.80
C SER A 162 5.81 8.20 8.94
N SER A 163 4.64 8.09 8.32
CA SER A 163 3.86 6.86 8.30
C SER A 163 4.50 5.80 7.39
N VAL A 164 4.95 6.20 6.20
CA VAL A 164 5.59 5.32 5.20
C VAL A 164 7.06 5.02 5.57
N TYR A 165 7.74 5.96 6.21
CA TYR A 165 9.11 5.84 6.69
C TYR A 165 9.21 6.27 8.16
N PRO A 166 8.74 5.43 9.11
CA PRO A 166 8.76 5.77 10.53
C PRO A 166 10.15 6.16 11.02
N ILE A 167 10.20 7.10 11.97
CA ILE A 167 11.42 7.55 12.65
C ILE A 167 12.05 6.41 13.48
N ASP A 168 11.22 5.52 14.02
CA ASP A 168 11.60 4.22 14.61
C ASP A 168 10.87 3.10 13.86
N PRO A 169 11.32 2.73 12.65
CA PRO A 169 10.64 1.72 11.87
C PRO A 169 10.98 0.35 12.44
N PRO A 170 10.01 -0.59 12.52
CA PRO A 170 10.26 -1.91 13.10
C PRO A 170 11.47 -2.54 12.44
N THR A 171 12.39 -3.09 13.23
CA THR A 171 13.64 -3.67 12.75
C THR A 171 13.34 -4.82 11.77
N TYR A 172 14.29 -5.16 10.89
CA TYR A 172 14.08 -6.27 9.93
C TYR A 172 13.65 -7.56 10.65
N GLU A 173 14.26 -7.85 11.81
CA GLU A 173 13.86 -8.97 12.65
C GLU A 173 12.45 -8.84 13.22
N GLU A 174 11.98 -7.65 13.58
CA GLU A 174 10.61 -7.38 14.03
C GLU A 174 9.58 -7.57 12.92
N ILE A 175 9.88 -7.18 11.68
CA ILE A 175 8.97 -7.36 10.54
C ILE A 175 8.75 -8.84 10.23
N LEU A 176 9.79 -9.66 10.40
CA LEU A 176 9.73 -11.09 10.13
C LEU A 176 9.13 -11.90 11.28
N LYS A 177 8.93 -11.29 12.45
CA LYS A 177 8.48 -11.96 13.65
C LYS A 177 6.94 -12.09 13.65
N PRO A 178 6.39 -13.32 13.63
CA PRO A 178 4.95 -13.55 13.61
C PRO A 178 4.22 -13.06 14.86
N GLU A 179 4.94 -12.79 15.95
CA GLU A 179 4.37 -12.22 17.19
C GLU A 179 3.86 -10.77 17.02
N TYR A 180 4.24 -10.11 15.92
CA TYR A 180 3.70 -8.80 15.50
C TYR A 180 2.67 -8.92 14.39
N ASP A 181 2.27 -10.14 14.01
CA ASP A 181 1.08 -10.36 13.19
C ASP A 181 -0.14 -10.34 14.09
N LEU A 182 -1.26 -9.79 13.59
CA LEU A 182 -2.51 -9.88 14.31
C LEU A 182 -2.90 -11.36 14.42
N PRO A 183 -3.12 -11.89 15.63
CA PRO A 183 -3.58 -13.27 15.78
C PRO A 183 -4.93 -13.41 15.07
N PRO A 184 -5.17 -14.50 14.32
CA PRO A 184 -6.40 -14.70 13.55
C PRO A 184 -7.68 -14.76 14.39
N GLU A 185 -7.57 -14.81 15.73
CA GLU A 185 -8.68 -14.96 16.66
C GLU A 185 -9.14 -13.64 17.32
N ASP A 186 -8.48 -12.50 17.07
CA ASP A 186 -8.87 -11.18 17.58
C ASP A 186 -9.67 -10.35 16.56
N LEU A 187 -10.53 -10.99 15.77
CA LEU A 187 -11.64 -10.25 15.16
C LEU A 187 -12.53 -9.73 16.31
N PRO A 188 -12.84 -8.42 16.38
CA PRO A 188 -13.64 -7.88 17.47
C PRO A 188 -14.96 -8.64 17.55
N ALA A 189 -15.18 -9.30 18.69
CA ALA A 189 -16.46 -9.94 18.98
C ALA A 189 -17.56 -8.88 18.92
N TYR A 190 -18.59 -9.16 18.10
CA TYR A 190 -19.80 -8.34 17.92
C TYR A 190 -20.51 -8.03 19.25
#